data_AF-A0A2H0W686-F1
#
_entry.id   AF-A0A2H0W686-F1
#
_cell.length_a   1.000
_cell.length_b   1.000
_cell.length_c   1.000
_cell.angle_alpha   90.00
_cell.angle_beta   90.00
_cell.angle_gamma   90.00
#
_symmetry.space_group_name_H-M   'P 1'
#
loop_
_entity.id
_entity.type
_entity.pdbx_description
1 polymer ?
#
loop_
_entity_poly.entity_id
_entity_poly.type
_entity_poly.pdbx_seq_one_letter_code
_entity_poly.pdbx_strand_id
1 'polypeptide(L)'
;MIGKFKIGFMCGINGFLFKDEALLDKMLQKTAHRGPDDQGTFFDDKISIGHNRLSIIDPSSAGHQPMESSDENLVITYNGELYNFKELKRELSDYNFKTKTDTEVILASYQKWGKECLKKFNGIFAFAIWDKKKEELFLARDQFGVKPLYYYFDGEKFIFSSEIKGILCHSITRELDKDAINIFFRFLYIPEPKTPWKNIFKLPSSHCVIVKDSNLSIWRYWQIEEFDTLFDKEEIKERVKGAFKKSVERQLISDKPLGLYLSGGIDSTALLGVMSELREKPVQTFSVGFDVDIQKEKYNADFDIAKNTAKHFSSEHHEVLVSATDVQNNFESVVLHADDLVCNHTQPTMHALAKFAKQKVDVVLTGDGGDEIFAGYDRYYLNAMLDKMQMIPRFARKNIITKSLLSVINKKDIYHKLNIERPVDRFEEFMLQKEDMISRFLNPEFNQNSVTHDFLDKKFSNPSNFVLPKDSTKFLMYSDLCGWLLDDALNRGDRMSMA
;
A
#
# COMPACT_ATOMS: atom_id res chain seq x y z
N MET A 1 27.45 19.40 -16.46
CA MET A 1 27.24 17.98 -16.77
C MET A 1 26.52 17.35 -15.60
N ILE A 2 25.19 17.22 -15.69
CA ILE A 2 24.38 16.60 -14.64
C ILE A 2 24.44 15.09 -14.92
N GLY A 3 25.24 14.37 -14.14
CA GLY A 3 25.27 12.91 -14.19
C GLY A 3 23.87 12.39 -13.87
N LYS A 4 23.31 11.57 -14.76
CA LYS A 4 22.10 10.79 -14.50
C LYS A 4 22.43 9.80 -13.37
N PHE A 5 22.14 10.18 -12.14
CA PHE A 5 22.06 9.21 -11.04
C PHE A 5 20.85 8.33 -11.34
N LYS A 6 21.10 7.05 -11.62
CA LYS A 6 20.05 6.03 -11.65
C LYS A 6 19.60 5.83 -10.20
N ILE A 7 18.44 6.35 -9.86
CA ILE A 7 17.76 6.12 -8.59
C ILE A 7 16.76 5.01 -8.86
N GLY A 8 16.73 3.99 -8.00
CA GLY A 8 15.72 2.97 -8.13
C GLY A 8 15.64 1.98 -6.98
N PHE A 9 14.38 1.65 -6.62
CA PHE A 9 14.01 0.78 -5.52
C PHE A 9 12.87 -0.19 -5.93
N MET A 10 12.84 -1.39 -5.33
CA MET A 10 12.00 -2.60 -5.54
C MET A 10 11.73 -3.08 -6.96
N CYS A 11 11.28 -4.32 -7.13
CA CYS A 11 11.06 -4.84 -8.47
C CYS A 11 9.87 -4.15 -9.19
N GLY A 12 9.90 -4.18 -10.53
CA GLY A 12 8.78 -3.85 -11.40
C GLY A 12 8.38 -5.07 -12.21
N ILE A 13 7.11 -5.45 -12.17
CA ILE A 13 6.57 -6.57 -12.96
C ILE A 13 5.69 -6.06 -14.10
N ASN A 14 5.77 -6.69 -15.26
CA ASN A 14 5.03 -6.32 -16.46
C ASN A 14 4.62 -7.59 -17.23
N GLY A 15 3.47 -7.56 -17.91
CA GLY A 15 3.15 -8.61 -18.88
C GLY A 15 1.77 -8.49 -19.51
N PHE A 16 1.53 -9.31 -20.54
CA PHE A 16 0.30 -9.33 -21.33
C PHE A 16 0.17 -10.62 -22.15
N LEU A 17 -1.06 -10.99 -22.53
CA LEU A 17 -1.40 -12.28 -23.15
C LEU A 17 -1.26 -12.31 -24.68
N PHE A 18 -0.06 -11.98 -25.16
CA PHE A 18 0.39 -12.21 -26.54
C PHE A 18 1.91 -12.01 -26.60
N LYS A 19 2.55 -12.51 -27.66
CA LYS A 19 3.98 -12.27 -27.88
C LYS A 19 4.22 -10.91 -28.54
N ASP A 20 4.94 -10.02 -27.87
CA ASP A 20 5.45 -8.76 -28.45
C ASP A 20 6.69 -8.26 -27.68
N GLU A 21 7.87 -8.54 -28.22
CA GLU A 21 9.15 -8.20 -27.58
C GLU A 21 9.37 -6.69 -27.49
N ALA A 22 9.09 -5.97 -28.58
CA ALA A 22 9.31 -4.53 -28.66
C ALA A 22 8.37 -3.74 -27.72
N LEU A 23 7.16 -4.23 -27.51
CA LEU A 23 6.22 -3.62 -26.57
C LEU A 23 6.60 -3.90 -25.13
N LEU A 24 7.03 -5.13 -24.81
CA LEU A 24 7.50 -5.46 -23.47
C LEU A 24 8.73 -4.62 -23.09
N ASP A 25 9.67 -4.44 -24.01
CA ASP A 25 10.86 -3.59 -23.79
C ASP A 25 10.48 -2.14 -23.45
N LYS A 26 9.43 -1.60 -24.08
CA LYS A 26 8.92 -0.25 -23.73
C LYS A 26 8.37 -0.20 -22.31
N MET A 27 7.63 -1.23 -21.87
CA MET A 27 7.12 -1.31 -20.50
C MET A 27 8.27 -1.39 -19.49
N LEU A 28 9.28 -2.20 -19.77
CA LEU A 28 10.48 -2.34 -18.94
C LEU A 28 11.24 -1.02 -18.81
N GLN A 29 11.44 -0.32 -19.93
CA GLN A 29 12.07 1.00 -19.91
C GLN A 29 11.28 2.04 -19.10
N LYS A 30 9.94 2.02 -19.18
CA LYS A 30 9.08 2.94 -18.41
C LYS A 30 9.04 2.66 -16.92
N THR A 31 9.38 1.44 -16.51
CA THR A 31 9.36 0.99 -15.11
C THR A 31 10.76 0.66 -14.58
N ALA A 32 11.81 1.07 -15.29
CA ALA A 32 13.21 0.74 -14.99
C ALA A 32 13.72 1.36 -13.69
N HIS A 33 13.12 2.47 -13.22
CA HIS A 33 13.41 3.06 -11.92
C HIS A 33 13.05 2.13 -10.78
N ARG A 34 12.18 1.13 -10.98
CA ARG A 34 11.90 0.18 -9.91
C ARG A 34 13.12 -0.72 -9.69
N GLY A 35 13.47 -1.52 -10.70
CA GLY A 35 14.56 -2.50 -10.57
C GLY A 35 15.82 -2.15 -11.37
N PRO A 36 16.79 -1.42 -10.80
CA PRO A 36 17.98 -1.01 -11.51
C PRO A 36 19.09 -2.08 -11.60
N ASP A 37 18.98 -3.18 -10.83
CA ASP A 37 20.07 -4.15 -10.67
C ASP A 37 20.14 -5.16 -11.82
N ASP A 38 18.97 -5.58 -12.33
CA ASP A 38 18.85 -6.61 -13.36
C ASP A 38 17.51 -6.48 -14.10
N GLN A 39 17.44 -6.97 -15.33
CA GLN A 39 16.23 -6.94 -16.17
C GLN A 39 16.11 -8.28 -16.89
N GLY A 40 14.91 -8.87 -16.89
CA GLY A 40 14.64 -10.12 -17.59
C GLY A 40 13.31 -10.13 -18.34
N THR A 41 13.23 -11.01 -19.32
CA THR A 41 12.08 -11.20 -20.21
C THR A 41 11.82 -12.67 -20.43
N PHE A 42 10.55 -13.04 -20.51
CA PHE A 42 10.10 -14.36 -20.94
C PHE A 42 9.05 -14.18 -22.04
N PHE A 43 9.15 -15.00 -23.08
CA PHE A 43 8.23 -15.02 -24.21
C PHE A 43 7.76 -16.44 -24.51
N ASP A 44 6.47 -16.54 -24.76
CA ASP A 44 5.78 -17.71 -25.29
C ASP A 44 4.78 -17.20 -26.34
N ASP A 45 4.22 -18.08 -27.17
CA ASP A 45 3.30 -17.68 -28.26
C ASP A 45 2.08 -16.91 -27.72
N LYS A 46 1.69 -17.20 -26.47
CA LYS A 46 0.50 -16.63 -25.81
C LYS A 46 0.80 -15.58 -24.75
N ILE A 47 2.06 -15.29 -24.44
CA ILE A 47 2.38 -14.37 -23.34
C ILE A 47 3.75 -13.71 -23.47
N SER A 48 3.83 -12.45 -23.01
CA SER A 48 5.10 -11.74 -22.75
C SER A 48 5.13 -11.34 -21.28
N ILE A 49 6.22 -11.67 -20.58
CA ILE A 49 6.43 -11.33 -19.16
C ILE A 49 7.78 -10.64 -19.01
N GLY A 50 7.79 -9.51 -18.31
CA GLY A 50 8.99 -8.73 -18.04
C GLY A 50 9.17 -8.46 -16.55
N HIS A 51 10.43 -8.28 -16.16
CA HIS A 51 10.81 -7.98 -14.80
C HIS A 51 11.99 -6.99 -14.77
N ASN A 52 11.87 -5.94 -13.95
CA ASN A 52 12.98 -5.11 -13.50
C ASN A 52 13.27 -5.50 -12.05
N ARG A 53 14.48 -5.90 -11.72
CA ARG A 53 14.85 -6.45 -10.40
C ARG A 53 15.59 -5.42 -9.55
N LEU A 54 15.18 -5.32 -8.28
CA LEU A 54 16.06 -4.87 -7.20
C LEU A 54 16.44 -6.10 -6.37
N SER A 55 17.73 -6.34 -6.18
CA SER A 55 18.22 -7.58 -5.58
C SER A 55 18.42 -7.41 -4.07
N ILE A 56 17.36 -7.67 -3.28
CA ILE A 56 17.39 -7.56 -1.81
C ILE A 56 17.81 -8.86 -1.11
N ILE A 57 17.20 -9.98 -1.50
CA ILE A 57 17.54 -11.33 -1.02
C ILE A 57 18.26 -12.06 -2.15
N ASP A 58 19.42 -12.64 -1.84
CA ASP A 58 20.30 -13.36 -2.77
C ASP A 58 20.68 -12.51 -4.00
N PRO A 59 21.66 -11.59 -3.89
CA PRO A 59 22.05 -10.70 -4.98
C PRO A 59 22.75 -11.39 -6.16
N SER A 60 22.85 -12.72 -6.13
CA SER A 60 23.39 -13.47 -7.26
C SER A 60 22.41 -13.52 -8.44
N SER A 61 22.89 -14.04 -9.57
CA SER A 61 22.06 -14.32 -10.75
C SER A 61 21.00 -15.41 -10.49
N ALA A 62 21.08 -16.13 -9.37
CA ALA A 62 20.08 -17.16 -9.03
C ALA A 62 18.68 -16.57 -8.79
N GLY A 63 18.58 -15.28 -8.43
CA GLY A 63 17.31 -14.58 -8.29
C GLY A 63 16.83 -13.84 -9.55
N HIS A 64 17.43 -14.12 -10.71
CA HIS A 64 16.95 -13.57 -11.99
C HIS A 64 15.48 -13.90 -12.21
N GLN A 65 14.74 -12.95 -12.77
CA GLN A 65 13.32 -13.09 -13.07
C GLN A 65 13.01 -12.51 -14.46
N PRO A 66 12.01 -13.03 -15.20
CA PRO A 66 11.08 -14.09 -14.80
C PRO A 66 11.76 -15.44 -14.51
N MET A 67 11.34 -16.11 -13.43
CA MET A 67 11.94 -17.35 -12.96
C MET A 67 11.08 -18.54 -13.37
N GLU A 68 11.71 -19.61 -13.85
CA GLU A 68 11.01 -20.85 -14.23
C GLU A 68 11.07 -21.88 -13.10
N SER A 69 10.02 -22.68 -12.94
CA SER A 69 10.02 -23.83 -12.03
C SER A 69 11.04 -24.89 -12.45
N SER A 70 11.38 -25.79 -11.53
CA SER A 70 12.36 -26.85 -11.79
C SER A 70 12.03 -27.77 -12.97
N ASP A 71 10.73 -27.92 -13.29
CA ASP A 71 10.19 -28.67 -14.43
C ASP A 71 9.83 -27.79 -15.63
N GLU A 72 10.22 -26.51 -15.60
CA GLU A 72 10.02 -25.49 -16.64
C GLU A 72 8.55 -25.27 -17.05
N ASN A 73 7.59 -25.73 -16.24
CA ASN A 73 6.16 -25.56 -16.54
C ASN A 73 5.60 -24.20 -16.11
N LEU A 74 6.11 -23.67 -15.01
CA LEU A 74 5.62 -22.43 -14.42
C LEU A 74 6.65 -21.32 -14.61
N VAL A 75 6.19 -20.11 -14.91
CA VAL A 75 7.04 -18.92 -15.00
C VAL A 75 6.49 -17.83 -14.10
N ILE A 76 7.29 -17.31 -13.17
CA ILE A 76 6.89 -16.24 -12.24
C ILE A 76 7.59 -14.92 -12.56
N THR A 77 6.87 -13.82 -12.37
CA THR A 77 7.45 -12.51 -12.09
C THR A 77 6.88 -11.98 -10.77
N TYR A 78 7.74 -11.49 -9.88
CA TYR A 78 7.40 -11.22 -8.50
C TYR A 78 8.04 -9.93 -7.96
N ASN A 79 7.22 -9.01 -7.47
CA ASN A 79 7.62 -7.83 -6.72
C ASN A 79 7.17 -7.95 -5.25
N GLY A 80 8.10 -8.09 -4.32
CA GLY A 80 7.79 -8.18 -2.89
C GLY A 80 8.86 -8.88 -2.06
N GLU A 81 8.49 -9.22 -0.82
CA GLU A 81 9.27 -10.05 0.09
C GLU A 81 8.36 -11.05 0.82
N LEU A 82 8.69 -12.35 0.78
CA LEU A 82 7.98 -13.39 1.50
C LEU A 82 8.69 -13.68 2.82
N TYR A 83 8.32 -12.95 3.87
CA TYR A 83 9.00 -13.01 5.16
C TYR A 83 9.09 -14.40 5.79
N ASN A 84 8.12 -15.28 5.54
CA ASN A 84 8.13 -16.65 6.06
C ASN A 84 8.67 -17.71 5.07
N PHE A 85 9.47 -17.31 4.08
CA PHE A 85 9.99 -18.24 3.06
C PHE A 85 10.85 -19.37 3.66
N LYS A 86 11.59 -19.11 4.75
CA LYS A 86 12.40 -20.13 5.43
C LYS A 86 11.52 -21.18 6.11
N GLU A 87 10.39 -20.79 6.70
CA GLU A 87 9.40 -21.73 7.23
C GLU A 87 8.79 -22.58 6.12
N LEU A 88 8.36 -21.96 5.02
CA LEU A 88 7.74 -22.66 3.89
C LEU A 88 8.71 -23.60 3.19
N LYS A 89 9.98 -23.21 3.05
CA LYS A 89 11.04 -24.07 2.51
C LYS A 89 11.21 -25.37 3.31
N ARG A 90 10.99 -25.34 4.64
CA ARG A 90 10.98 -26.56 5.48
C ARG A 90 9.75 -27.44 5.23
N GLU A 91 8.57 -26.84 5.04
CA GLU A 91 7.35 -27.57 4.66
C GLU A 91 7.42 -28.19 3.25
N LEU A 92 8.27 -27.63 2.39
CA LEU A 92 8.55 -28.07 1.02
C LEU A 92 9.88 -28.87 0.93
N SER A 93 10.21 -29.65 1.96
CA SER A 93 11.47 -30.42 2.02
C SER A 93 11.63 -31.46 0.90
N ASP A 94 10.56 -31.83 0.21
CA ASP A 94 10.53 -32.68 -0.98
C ASP A 94 10.85 -31.93 -2.28
N TYR A 95 10.90 -30.59 -2.25
CA TYR A 95 11.24 -29.76 -3.40
C TYR A 95 12.76 -29.55 -3.51
N ASN A 96 13.32 -29.79 -4.70
CA ASN A 96 14.73 -29.59 -4.96
C ASN A 96 15.05 -28.13 -5.31
N PHE A 97 15.19 -27.29 -4.28
CA PHE A 97 15.50 -25.86 -4.45
C PHE A 97 16.89 -25.64 -5.07
N LYS A 98 16.93 -24.86 -6.15
CA LYS A 98 18.15 -24.44 -6.86
C LYS A 98 18.68 -23.10 -6.35
N THR A 99 17.87 -22.31 -5.68
CA THR A 99 18.16 -20.95 -5.22
C THR A 99 17.91 -20.79 -3.71
N LYS A 100 18.32 -19.65 -3.16
CA LYS A 100 17.98 -19.25 -1.78
C LYS A 100 16.89 -18.18 -1.74
N THR A 101 16.33 -17.84 -2.90
CA THR A 101 15.35 -16.76 -3.05
C THR A 101 13.99 -17.18 -2.51
N ASP A 102 13.23 -16.21 -2.05
CA ASP A 102 11.82 -16.38 -1.75
C ASP A 102 10.97 -16.58 -3.00
N THR A 103 11.38 -16.03 -4.16
CA THR A 103 10.73 -16.25 -5.46
C THR A 103 10.53 -17.74 -5.77
N GLU A 104 11.57 -18.56 -5.60
CA GLU A 104 11.48 -20.00 -5.85
C GLU A 104 10.54 -20.70 -4.85
N VAL A 105 10.46 -20.19 -3.61
CA VAL A 105 9.52 -20.71 -2.60
C VAL A 105 8.08 -20.43 -3.01
N ILE A 106 7.78 -19.26 -3.60
CA ILE A 106 6.44 -18.97 -4.15
C ILE A 106 6.10 -19.95 -5.28
N LEU A 107 7.00 -20.14 -6.24
CA LEU A 107 6.82 -21.10 -7.34
C LEU A 107 6.59 -22.51 -6.83
N ALA A 108 7.44 -23.00 -5.94
CA ALA A 108 7.33 -24.33 -5.34
C ALA A 108 6.02 -24.49 -4.56
N SER A 109 5.61 -23.46 -3.81
CA SER A 109 4.34 -23.43 -3.08
C SER A 109 3.14 -23.53 -4.03
N TYR A 110 3.15 -22.77 -5.13
CA TYR A 110 2.09 -22.83 -6.13
C TYR A 110 2.08 -24.16 -6.87
N GLN A 111 3.25 -24.73 -7.19
CA GLN A 111 3.35 -26.06 -7.81
C GLN A 111 2.75 -27.16 -6.92
N LYS A 112 2.96 -27.08 -5.60
CA LYS A 112 2.47 -28.09 -4.64
C LYS A 112 1.00 -27.89 -4.24
N TRP A 113 0.59 -26.64 -3.99
CA TRP A 113 -0.72 -26.33 -3.38
C TRP A 113 -1.66 -25.54 -4.28
N GLY A 114 -1.23 -25.17 -5.49
CA GLY A 114 -1.97 -24.27 -6.37
C GLY A 114 -2.27 -22.94 -5.68
N LYS A 115 -3.45 -22.37 -5.96
CA LYS A 115 -3.93 -21.11 -5.36
C LYS A 115 -4.02 -21.11 -3.83
N GLU A 116 -4.11 -22.28 -3.18
CA GLU A 116 -4.20 -22.39 -1.73
C GLU A 116 -2.89 -22.03 -1.02
N CYS A 117 -1.78 -21.92 -1.77
CA CYS A 117 -0.51 -21.42 -1.22
C CYS A 117 -0.64 -20.04 -0.58
N LEU A 118 -1.54 -19.18 -1.07
CA LEU A 118 -1.74 -17.82 -0.57
C LEU A 118 -2.16 -17.78 0.90
N LYS A 119 -2.84 -18.81 1.40
CA LYS A 119 -3.22 -18.92 2.82
C LYS A 119 -2.02 -19.12 3.75
N LYS A 120 -0.87 -19.53 3.21
CA LYS A 120 0.36 -19.80 3.95
C LYS A 120 1.36 -18.64 3.89
N PHE A 121 1.14 -17.67 3.00
CA PHE A 121 2.10 -16.60 2.78
C PHE A 121 1.99 -15.53 3.88
N ASN A 122 3.15 -15.11 4.38
CA ASN A 122 3.32 -13.94 5.23
C ASN A 122 4.39 -13.06 4.61
N GLY A 123 3.97 -11.94 4.05
CA GLY A 123 4.83 -11.10 3.21
C GLY A 123 4.05 -9.98 2.56
N ILE A 124 4.78 -9.11 1.87
CA ILE A 124 4.24 -8.09 0.98
C ILE A 124 4.57 -8.51 -0.45
N PHE A 125 3.61 -8.53 -1.36
CA PHE A 125 3.81 -9.12 -2.67
C PHE A 125 2.77 -8.73 -3.70
N ALA A 126 3.25 -8.60 -4.93
CA ALA A 126 2.49 -8.70 -6.15
C ALA A 126 3.24 -9.65 -7.09
N PHE A 127 2.58 -10.68 -7.60
CA PHE A 127 3.21 -11.60 -8.55
C PHE A 127 2.25 -12.06 -9.63
N ALA A 128 2.81 -12.55 -10.73
CA ALA A 128 2.11 -13.25 -11.79
C ALA A 128 2.83 -14.56 -12.11
N ILE A 129 2.09 -15.66 -12.23
CA ILE A 129 2.56 -17.00 -12.60
C ILE A 129 1.85 -17.43 -13.88
N TRP A 130 2.61 -17.73 -14.92
CA TRP A 130 2.13 -18.38 -16.14
C TRP A 130 2.30 -19.90 -16.02
N ASP A 131 1.21 -20.64 -16.17
CA ASP A 131 1.21 -22.11 -16.27
C ASP A 131 1.13 -22.53 -17.73
N LYS A 132 2.27 -22.96 -18.31
CA LYS A 132 2.39 -23.29 -19.73
C LYS A 132 1.46 -24.43 -20.15
N LYS A 133 1.28 -25.45 -19.31
CA LYS A 133 0.38 -26.59 -19.59
C LYS A 133 -1.09 -26.19 -19.57
N LYS A 134 -1.48 -25.30 -18.64
CA LYS A 134 -2.88 -24.86 -18.52
C LYS A 134 -3.20 -23.67 -19.43
N GLU A 135 -2.17 -22.99 -19.94
CA GLU A 135 -2.24 -21.71 -20.62
C GLU A 135 -3.05 -20.70 -19.79
N GLU A 136 -2.68 -20.59 -18.53
CA GLU A 136 -3.39 -19.81 -17.52
C GLU A 136 -2.43 -18.83 -16.83
N LEU A 137 -2.84 -17.57 -16.74
CA LEU A 137 -2.12 -16.55 -15.98
C LEU A 137 -2.80 -16.34 -14.62
N PHE A 138 -2.06 -16.62 -13.55
CA PHE A 138 -2.48 -16.38 -12.18
C PHE A 138 -1.76 -15.17 -11.59
N LEU A 139 -2.49 -14.18 -11.10
CA LEU A 139 -1.92 -13.03 -10.39
C LEU A 139 -2.42 -12.98 -8.95
N ALA A 140 -1.61 -12.48 -8.03
CA ALA A 140 -2.03 -12.23 -6.66
C ALA A 140 -1.38 -10.98 -6.09
N ARG A 141 -2.12 -10.29 -5.21
CA ARG A 141 -1.66 -9.13 -4.44
C ARG A 141 -1.85 -9.40 -2.95
N ASP A 142 -0.90 -8.98 -2.13
CA ASP A 142 -0.84 -9.28 -0.70
C ASP A 142 -2.04 -8.79 0.12
N GLN A 143 -2.10 -9.24 1.38
CA GLN A 143 -3.26 -9.06 2.27
C GLN A 143 -3.64 -7.60 2.47
N PHE A 144 -2.65 -6.71 2.54
CA PHE A 144 -2.85 -5.27 2.75
C PHE A 144 -2.47 -4.46 1.51
N GLY A 145 -2.35 -5.12 0.34
CA GLY A 145 -2.02 -4.51 -0.94
C GLY A 145 -0.79 -3.61 -0.94
N VAL A 146 0.20 -3.89 -0.10
CA VAL A 146 1.40 -3.05 0.06
C VAL A 146 2.12 -2.90 -1.28
N LYS A 147 2.16 -3.95 -2.10
CA LYS A 147 2.76 -3.88 -3.43
C LYS A 147 1.74 -3.52 -4.51
N PRO A 148 2.04 -2.52 -5.37
CA PRO A 148 1.11 -2.12 -6.41
C PRO A 148 1.03 -3.16 -7.52
N LEU A 149 -0.19 -3.39 -8.00
CA LEU A 149 -0.46 -4.19 -9.19
C LEU A 149 -1.71 -3.67 -9.87
N TYR A 150 -1.53 -3.22 -11.11
CA TYR A 150 -2.58 -2.70 -11.96
C TYR A 150 -2.80 -3.65 -13.14
N TYR A 151 -4.01 -3.67 -13.66
CA TYR A 151 -4.33 -4.39 -14.88
C TYR A 151 -5.27 -3.61 -15.78
N TYR A 152 -5.16 -3.84 -17.08
CA TYR A 152 -6.11 -3.42 -18.09
C TYR A 152 -6.91 -4.60 -18.60
N PHE A 153 -8.21 -4.42 -18.76
CA PHE A 153 -9.07 -5.40 -19.41
C PHE A 153 -10.25 -4.74 -20.15
N ASP A 154 -10.39 -5.03 -21.44
CA ASP A 154 -11.48 -4.52 -22.30
C ASP A 154 -12.43 -5.63 -22.79
N GLY A 155 -12.29 -6.86 -22.27
CA GLY A 155 -13.02 -8.04 -22.75
C GLY A 155 -12.19 -8.93 -23.67
N GLU A 156 -11.12 -8.41 -24.27
CA GLU A 156 -10.27 -9.15 -25.20
C GLU A 156 -8.80 -9.15 -24.77
N LYS A 157 -8.28 -7.99 -24.39
CA LYS A 157 -6.87 -7.79 -24.04
C LYS A 157 -6.70 -7.71 -22.53
N PHE A 158 -5.73 -8.46 -22.02
CA PHE A 158 -5.29 -8.37 -20.64
C PHE A 158 -3.82 -7.92 -20.57
N ILE A 159 -3.57 -6.88 -19.78
CA ILE A 159 -2.23 -6.32 -19.54
C ILE A 159 -2.10 -6.10 -18.04
N PHE A 160 -0.95 -6.40 -17.44
CA PHE A 160 -0.66 -6.06 -16.06
C PHE A 160 0.67 -5.33 -15.92
N SER A 161 0.78 -4.48 -14.91
CA SER A 161 2.03 -3.84 -14.54
C SER A 161 2.01 -3.41 -13.08
N SER A 162 3.18 -3.27 -12.46
CA SER A 162 3.31 -2.56 -11.18
C SER A 162 2.86 -1.10 -11.26
N GLU A 163 2.86 -0.49 -12.45
CA GLU A 163 2.61 0.94 -12.65
C GLU A 163 1.73 1.20 -13.89
N ILE A 164 0.79 2.14 -13.80
CA ILE A 164 -0.15 2.50 -14.88
C ILE A 164 0.61 2.92 -16.13
N LYS A 165 1.71 3.68 -15.98
CA LYS A 165 2.59 4.07 -17.11
C LYS A 165 3.11 2.89 -17.94
N GLY A 166 3.26 1.70 -17.34
CA GLY A 166 3.60 0.46 -18.06
C GLY A 166 2.47 0.04 -19.00
N ILE A 167 1.24 -0.02 -18.49
CA ILE A 167 0.03 -0.33 -19.27
C ILE A 167 -0.18 0.69 -20.40
N LEU A 168 0.03 1.97 -20.12
CA LEU A 168 -0.15 3.05 -21.10
C LEU A 168 0.86 3.00 -22.27
N CYS A 169 1.86 2.12 -22.24
CA CYS A 169 2.70 1.85 -23.41
C CYS A 169 1.93 1.19 -24.56
N HIS A 170 0.81 0.52 -24.26
CA HIS A 170 -0.04 -0.12 -25.26
C HIS A 170 -0.93 0.90 -25.99
N SER A 171 -1.28 0.57 -27.23
CA SER A 171 -2.33 1.26 -27.98
C SER A 171 -3.71 0.88 -27.46
N ILE A 172 -4.10 1.47 -26.33
CA ILE A 172 -5.42 1.32 -25.70
C ILE A 172 -6.20 2.64 -25.74
N THR A 173 -7.53 2.56 -25.62
CA THR A 173 -8.39 3.74 -25.47
C THR A 173 -8.14 4.40 -24.12
N ARG A 174 -7.62 5.63 -24.13
CA ARG A 174 -7.33 6.42 -22.93
C ARG A 174 -8.49 7.35 -22.60
N GLU A 175 -9.53 6.78 -21.99
CA GLU A 175 -10.68 7.55 -21.51
C GLU A 175 -10.61 7.70 -19.98
N LEU A 176 -10.95 8.89 -19.46
CA LEU A 176 -11.05 9.11 -18.03
C LEU A 176 -12.32 8.47 -17.46
N ASP A 177 -12.20 7.83 -16.29
CA ASP A 177 -13.34 7.35 -15.50
C ASP A 177 -13.90 8.53 -14.68
N LYS A 178 -14.99 9.14 -15.17
CA LYS A 178 -15.63 10.29 -14.53
C LYS A 178 -16.09 9.99 -13.10
N ASP A 179 -16.45 8.74 -12.81
CA ASP A 179 -16.84 8.34 -11.46
C ASP A 179 -15.63 8.32 -10.53
N ALA A 180 -14.51 7.77 -11.02
CA ALA A 180 -13.25 7.78 -10.26
C ALA A 180 -12.76 9.20 -9.96
N ILE A 181 -12.90 10.14 -10.91
CA ILE A 181 -12.58 11.56 -10.68
C ILE A 181 -13.54 12.19 -9.65
N ASN A 182 -14.83 11.84 -9.67
CA ASN A 182 -15.79 12.30 -8.65
C ASN A 182 -15.42 11.83 -7.25
N ILE A 183 -15.00 10.57 -7.15
CA ILE A 183 -14.56 9.95 -5.90
C ILE A 183 -13.28 10.62 -5.41
N PHE A 184 -12.32 10.89 -6.32
CA PHE A 184 -11.07 11.58 -6.01
C PHE A 184 -11.29 12.94 -5.34
N PHE A 185 -12.20 13.79 -5.83
CA PHE A 185 -12.41 15.11 -5.21
C PHE A 185 -12.99 15.06 -3.79
N ARG A 186 -13.59 13.92 -3.41
CA ARG A 186 -14.13 13.70 -2.05
C ARG A 186 -13.15 12.99 -1.14
N PHE A 187 -12.40 12.01 -1.65
CA PHE A 187 -11.42 11.26 -0.85
C PHE A 187 -10.03 11.87 -0.86
N LEU A 188 -9.69 12.67 -1.87
CA LEU A 188 -8.34 13.12 -2.22
C LEU A 188 -7.39 11.99 -2.67
N TYR A 189 -7.92 10.78 -2.86
CA TYR A 189 -7.28 9.63 -3.51
C TYR A 189 -8.36 8.80 -4.22
N ILE A 190 -7.99 7.84 -5.07
CA ILE A 190 -8.93 6.94 -5.74
C ILE A 190 -8.87 5.56 -5.09
N PRO A 191 -9.91 5.11 -4.36
CA PRO A 191 -9.94 3.78 -3.77
C PRO A 191 -9.96 2.66 -4.81
N GLU A 192 -9.35 1.52 -4.48
CA GLU A 192 -9.45 0.30 -5.28
C GLU A 192 -10.90 -0.18 -5.47
N PRO A 193 -11.24 -0.78 -6.63
CA PRO A 193 -10.38 -1.15 -7.76
C PRO A 193 -10.13 -0.01 -8.77
N LYS A 194 -10.67 1.19 -8.56
CA LYS A 194 -10.67 2.24 -9.58
C LYS A 194 -9.29 2.88 -9.79
N THR A 195 -9.10 3.43 -10.98
CA THR A 195 -8.03 4.36 -11.35
C THR A 195 -8.66 5.56 -12.09
N PRO A 196 -7.89 6.62 -12.42
CA PRO A 196 -8.40 7.72 -13.23
C PRO A 196 -8.84 7.29 -14.64
N TRP A 197 -8.42 6.11 -15.08
CA TRP A 197 -8.64 5.61 -16.43
C TRP A 197 -9.72 4.54 -16.45
N LYS A 198 -10.60 4.60 -17.45
CA LYS A 198 -11.49 3.48 -17.74
C LYS A 198 -10.68 2.25 -18.15
N ASN A 199 -11.19 1.09 -17.75
CA ASN A 199 -10.63 -0.22 -18.05
C ASN A 199 -9.22 -0.49 -17.49
N ILE A 200 -8.61 0.45 -16.75
CA ILE A 200 -7.42 0.21 -15.95
C ILE A 200 -7.84 0.17 -14.49
N PHE A 201 -7.51 -0.91 -13.81
CA PHE A 201 -7.94 -1.20 -12.46
C PHE A 201 -6.73 -1.49 -11.56
N LYS A 202 -6.83 -1.12 -10.29
CA LYS A 202 -6.00 -1.69 -9.23
C LYS A 202 -6.51 -3.12 -8.97
N LEU A 203 -5.63 -4.11 -8.95
CA LEU A 203 -6.02 -5.42 -8.39
C LEU A 203 -6.26 -5.23 -6.88
N PRO A 204 -7.47 -5.51 -6.35
CA PRO A 204 -7.72 -5.21 -4.96
C PRO A 204 -6.80 -5.96 -3.98
N SER A 205 -6.55 -5.37 -2.81
CA SER A 205 -5.84 -6.01 -1.70
C SER A 205 -6.46 -7.37 -1.36
N SER A 206 -5.66 -8.37 -1.00
CA SER A 206 -6.12 -9.74 -0.73
C SER A 206 -6.84 -10.45 -1.88
N HIS A 207 -6.72 -9.96 -3.12
CA HIS A 207 -7.34 -10.61 -4.28
C HIS A 207 -6.30 -11.28 -5.17
N CYS A 208 -6.81 -12.26 -5.90
CA CYS A 208 -6.09 -12.89 -6.99
C CYS A 208 -6.98 -12.95 -8.23
N VAL A 209 -6.31 -13.13 -9.37
CA VAL A 209 -6.89 -13.16 -10.71
C VAL A 209 -6.45 -14.43 -11.41
N ILE A 210 -7.38 -15.05 -12.12
CA ILE A 210 -7.06 -15.99 -13.19
C ILE A 210 -7.52 -15.38 -14.50
N VAL A 211 -6.63 -15.43 -15.49
CA VAL A 211 -6.94 -15.10 -16.88
C VAL A 211 -6.68 -16.32 -17.77
N LYS A 212 -7.71 -16.73 -18.51
CA LYS A 212 -7.65 -17.83 -19.47
C LYS A 212 -8.70 -17.64 -20.56
N ASP A 213 -8.30 -17.78 -21.82
CA ASP A 213 -9.21 -17.66 -22.99
C ASP A 213 -10.07 -16.39 -22.93
N SER A 214 -9.45 -15.24 -22.61
CA SER A 214 -10.11 -13.94 -22.38
C SER A 214 -11.12 -13.89 -21.22
N ASN A 215 -11.29 -14.97 -20.45
CA ASN A 215 -12.08 -14.97 -19.23
C ASN A 215 -11.23 -14.48 -18.05
N LEU A 216 -11.74 -13.48 -17.35
CA LEU A 216 -11.16 -12.90 -16.15
C LEU A 216 -11.98 -13.34 -14.93
N SER A 217 -11.36 -14.06 -14.00
CA SER A 217 -11.97 -14.39 -12.71
C SER A 217 -11.17 -13.73 -11.59
N ILE A 218 -11.82 -12.91 -10.78
CA ILE A 218 -11.23 -12.22 -9.65
C ILE A 218 -11.95 -12.65 -8.38
N TRP A 219 -11.20 -13.05 -7.35
CA TRP A 219 -11.77 -13.35 -6.04
C TRP A 219 -10.83 -12.95 -4.91
N ARG A 220 -11.40 -12.72 -3.74
CA ARG A 220 -10.67 -12.44 -2.51
C ARG A 220 -10.23 -13.76 -1.87
N TYR A 221 -8.95 -13.89 -1.52
CA TYR A 221 -8.41 -15.09 -0.88
C TYR A 221 -8.19 -14.93 0.63
N TRP A 222 -8.15 -13.68 1.14
CA TRP A 222 -7.93 -13.38 2.55
C TRP A 222 -8.81 -12.23 3.03
N GLN A 223 -9.14 -12.22 4.33
CA GLN A 223 -9.80 -11.13 5.00
C GLN A 223 -9.47 -11.15 6.50
N ILE A 224 -9.66 -10.01 7.17
CA ILE A 224 -9.62 -9.94 8.63
C ILE A 224 -10.83 -10.71 9.17
N GLU A 225 -10.57 -11.70 10.03
CA GLU A 225 -11.60 -12.46 10.72
C GLU A 225 -12.02 -11.76 12.02
N GLU A 226 -13.21 -12.06 12.53
CA GLU A 226 -13.61 -11.58 13.86
C GLU A 226 -12.87 -12.39 14.92
N PHE A 227 -12.23 -11.70 15.86
CA PHE A 227 -11.46 -12.32 16.94
C PHE A 227 -12.12 -12.07 18.29
N ASP A 228 -11.90 -12.99 19.23
CA ASP A 228 -12.32 -12.81 20.62
C ASP A 228 -11.66 -11.57 21.23
N THR A 229 -12.45 -10.80 21.97
CA THR A 229 -11.94 -9.62 22.67
C THR A 229 -11.12 -10.07 23.88
N LEU A 230 -9.86 -9.65 23.93
CA LEU A 230 -9.00 -9.82 25.10
C LEU A 230 -9.29 -8.72 26.12
N PHE A 231 -9.35 -9.09 27.40
CA PHE A 231 -9.62 -8.16 28.50
C PHE A 231 -8.46 -8.01 29.48
N ASP A 232 -7.58 -9.02 29.59
CA ASP A 232 -6.42 -8.94 30.47
C ASP A 232 -5.32 -8.05 29.86
N LYS A 233 -5.01 -6.97 30.56
CA LYS A 233 -4.04 -5.97 30.12
C LYS A 233 -2.63 -6.53 29.99
N GLU A 234 -2.18 -7.39 30.92
CA GLU A 234 -0.82 -7.92 30.84
C GLU A 234 -0.70 -8.95 29.72
N GLU A 235 -1.71 -9.82 29.53
CA GLU A 235 -1.77 -10.70 28.37
C GLU A 235 -1.75 -9.92 27.04
N ILE A 236 -2.55 -8.85 26.91
CA ILE A 236 -2.58 -8.00 25.71
C ILE A 236 -1.19 -7.42 25.44
N LYS A 237 -0.54 -6.87 26.47
CA LYS A 237 0.78 -6.25 26.36
C LYS A 237 1.84 -7.27 25.91
N GLU A 238 1.85 -8.47 26.49
CA GLU A 238 2.79 -9.52 26.10
C GLU A 238 2.56 -10.00 24.67
N ARG A 239 1.29 -10.25 24.28
CA ARG A 239 0.94 -10.67 22.92
C ARG A 239 1.30 -9.62 21.88
N VAL A 240 0.97 -8.35 22.13
CA VAL A 240 1.31 -7.23 21.22
C VAL A 240 2.83 -7.08 21.11
N LYS A 241 3.56 -7.07 22.24
CA LYS A 241 5.03 -6.96 22.21
C LYS A 241 5.67 -8.12 21.45
N GLY A 242 5.19 -9.35 21.67
CA GLY A 242 5.68 -10.54 20.98
C GLY A 242 5.40 -10.51 19.48
N ALA A 243 4.18 -10.17 19.08
CA ALA A 243 3.78 -10.06 17.68
C ALA A 243 4.54 -8.95 16.95
N PHE A 244 4.69 -7.78 17.59
CA PHE A 244 5.44 -6.66 17.03
C PHE A 244 6.92 -7.01 16.85
N LYS A 245 7.56 -7.59 17.88
CA LYS A 245 8.97 -8.02 17.80
C LYS A 245 9.19 -9.05 16.69
N LYS A 246 8.29 -10.03 16.56
CA LYS A 246 8.34 -11.04 15.49
C LYS A 246 8.14 -10.45 14.09
N SER A 247 7.27 -9.44 13.97
CA SER A 247 7.08 -8.71 12.70
C SER A 247 8.36 -7.99 12.28
N VAL A 248 9.00 -7.26 13.20
CA VAL A 248 10.27 -6.57 12.95
C VAL A 248 11.39 -7.56 12.61
N GLU A 249 11.54 -8.64 13.39
CA GLU A 249 12.55 -9.68 13.14
C GLU A 249 12.47 -10.25 11.72
N ARG A 250 11.26 -10.51 11.24
CA ARG A 250 10.98 -10.99 9.89
C ARG A 250 11.39 -10.01 8.79
N GLN A 251 11.16 -8.71 9.01
CA GLN A 251 11.49 -7.64 8.06
C GLN A 251 12.96 -7.20 8.12
N LEU A 252 13.72 -7.68 9.10
CA LEU A 252 15.17 -7.44 9.19
C LEU A 252 16.00 -8.43 8.36
N ILE A 253 15.38 -9.42 7.72
CA ILE A 253 16.07 -10.38 6.86
C ILE A 253 16.38 -9.71 5.51
N SER A 254 17.60 -9.20 5.35
CA SER A 254 18.07 -8.56 4.12
C SER A 254 19.56 -8.82 3.89
N ASP A 255 19.97 -9.06 2.63
CA ASP A 255 21.39 -9.12 2.24
C ASP A 255 21.94 -7.73 1.88
N LYS A 256 21.12 -6.68 2.02
CA LYS A 256 21.46 -5.29 1.72
C LYS A 256 21.38 -4.39 2.97
N PRO A 257 22.05 -3.21 2.97
CA PRO A 257 21.95 -2.28 4.07
C PRO A 257 20.51 -1.78 4.27
N LEU A 258 20.08 -1.76 5.53
CA LEU A 258 18.72 -1.42 5.95
C LEU A 258 18.73 -0.26 6.95
N GLY A 259 17.74 0.61 6.84
CA GLY A 259 17.50 1.74 7.74
C GLY A 259 16.05 1.85 8.21
N LEU A 260 15.75 2.96 8.87
CA LEU A 260 14.43 3.31 9.39
C LEU A 260 14.13 4.77 9.10
N TYR A 261 12.94 5.07 8.56
CA TYR A 261 12.43 6.44 8.60
C TYR A 261 11.96 6.74 10.02
N LEU A 262 12.66 7.68 10.67
CA LEU A 262 12.39 8.08 12.03
C LEU A 262 11.62 9.39 12.03
N SER A 263 10.49 9.40 12.73
CA SER A 263 9.68 10.59 12.98
C SER A 263 9.64 10.87 14.48
N GLY A 264 8.96 11.95 14.87
CA GLY A 264 8.64 12.22 16.27
C GLY A 264 7.57 11.30 16.87
N GLY A 265 6.98 10.41 16.07
CA GLY A 265 5.85 9.56 16.43
C GLY A 265 6.23 8.31 17.23
N ILE A 266 5.23 7.73 17.90
CA ILE A 266 5.40 6.53 18.71
C ILE A 266 5.70 5.29 17.87
N ASP A 267 5.16 5.20 16.64
CA ASP A 267 5.31 4.00 15.80
C ASP A 267 6.75 3.80 15.34
N SER A 268 7.36 4.84 14.78
CA SER A 268 8.77 4.83 14.37
C SER A 268 9.72 4.71 15.57
N THR A 269 9.36 5.30 16.72
CA THR A 269 10.11 5.15 17.98
C THR A 269 10.08 3.70 18.48
N ALA A 270 8.91 3.04 18.44
CA ALA A 270 8.76 1.64 18.84
C ALA A 270 9.56 0.71 17.91
N LEU A 271 9.52 0.97 16.60
CA LEU A 271 10.36 0.27 15.62
C LEU A 271 11.84 0.43 15.95
N LEU A 272 12.31 1.66 16.19
CA LEU A 272 13.72 1.91 16.53
C LEU A 272 14.13 1.16 17.80
N GLY A 273 13.28 1.15 18.83
CA GLY A 273 13.55 0.41 20.06
C GLY A 273 13.75 -1.08 19.81
N VAL A 274 12.83 -1.72 19.07
CA VAL A 274 12.93 -3.15 18.74
C VAL A 274 14.11 -3.44 17.82
N MET A 275 14.34 -2.61 16.79
CA MET A 275 15.49 -2.78 15.90
C MET A 275 16.82 -2.65 16.65
N SER A 276 16.90 -1.76 17.64
CA SER A 276 18.09 -1.58 18.49
C SER A 276 18.32 -2.74 19.44
N GLU A 277 17.26 -3.44 19.87
CA GLU A 277 17.40 -4.71 20.62
C GLU A 277 17.86 -5.88 19.74
N LEU A 278 17.42 -5.90 18.47
CA LEU A 278 17.65 -7.03 17.56
C LEU A 278 18.97 -6.93 16.78
N ARG A 279 19.55 -5.73 16.66
CA ARG A 279 20.77 -5.49 15.88
C ARG A 279 21.96 -5.17 16.77
N GLU A 280 23.10 -5.76 16.43
CA GLU A 280 24.38 -5.46 17.09
C GLU A 280 24.96 -4.10 16.66
N LYS A 281 24.70 -3.69 15.41
CA LYS A 281 25.15 -2.42 14.85
C LYS A 281 24.09 -1.34 15.07
N PRO A 282 24.48 -0.07 15.27
CA PRO A 282 23.56 1.06 15.30
C PRO A 282 22.60 1.03 14.10
N VAL A 283 21.33 1.32 14.37
CA VAL A 283 20.31 1.46 13.32
C VAL A 283 20.59 2.76 12.56
N GLN A 284 20.62 2.70 11.23
CA GLN A 284 20.65 3.91 10.42
C GLN A 284 19.25 4.51 10.39
N THR A 285 19.11 5.74 10.87
CA THR A 285 17.83 6.44 10.94
C THR A 285 17.86 7.69 10.08
N PHE A 286 16.75 7.97 9.40
CA PHE A 286 16.64 9.09 8.48
C PHE A 286 15.41 9.92 8.84
N SER A 287 15.60 11.23 9.01
CA SER A 287 14.52 12.17 9.30
C SER A 287 14.56 13.35 8.36
N VAL A 288 13.37 13.84 8.01
CA VAL A 288 13.17 15.03 7.20
C VAL A 288 12.70 16.19 8.07
N GLY A 289 13.34 17.34 7.91
CA GLY A 289 12.93 18.62 8.45
C GLY A 289 12.70 19.64 7.33
N PHE A 290 12.27 20.84 7.70
CA PHE A 290 11.96 21.93 6.79
C PHE A 290 12.92 23.10 6.98
N ASP A 291 13.51 23.56 5.89
CA ASP A 291 14.29 24.79 5.85
C ASP A 291 13.34 25.99 5.66
N VAL A 292 12.79 26.47 6.78
CA VAL A 292 11.80 27.55 6.80
C VAL A 292 12.12 28.58 7.88
N ASP A 293 11.92 29.85 7.53
CA ASP A 293 12.10 30.97 8.46
C ASP A 293 10.85 31.25 9.32
N ILE A 294 9.68 30.84 8.84
CA ILE A 294 8.39 31.11 9.50
C ILE A 294 8.00 29.92 10.36
N GLN A 295 7.69 30.15 11.65
CA GLN A 295 7.22 29.12 12.58
C GLN A 295 8.12 27.85 12.59
N LYS A 296 9.45 28.05 12.50
CA LYS A 296 10.45 26.98 12.38
C LYS A 296 10.29 25.90 13.44
N GLU A 297 10.10 26.30 14.69
CA GLU A 297 9.92 25.38 15.83
C GLU A 297 8.66 24.51 15.68
N LYS A 298 7.57 25.09 15.17
CA LYS A 298 6.31 24.37 14.93
C LYS A 298 6.46 23.35 13.81
N TYR A 299 7.08 23.75 12.69
CA TYR A 299 7.23 22.87 11.53
C TYR A 299 8.29 21.78 11.72
N ASN A 300 9.27 21.99 12.61
CA ASN A 300 10.33 21.02 12.89
C ASN A 300 10.20 20.30 14.23
N ALA A 301 9.06 20.41 14.93
CA ALA A 301 8.86 19.75 16.22
C ALA A 301 9.12 18.24 16.15
N ASP A 302 8.56 17.56 15.14
CA ASP A 302 8.76 16.11 14.95
C ASP A 302 10.21 15.76 14.58
N PHE A 303 10.90 16.64 13.85
CA PHE A 303 12.29 16.49 13.47
C PHE A 303 13.21 16.58 14.71
N ASP A 304 12.95 17.53 15.60
CA ASP A 304 13.69 17.67 16.86
C ASP A 304 13.42 16.50 17.83
N ILE A 305 12.18 15.99 17.88
CA ILE A 305 11.85 14.79 18.65
C ILE A 305 12.60 13.58 18.09
N ALA A 306 12.60 13.38 16.77
CA ALA A 306 13.31 12.30 16.11
C ALA A 306 14.81 12.30 16.45
N LYS A 307 15.45 13.47 16.44
CA LYS A 307 16.86 13.66 16.85
C LYS A 307 17.12 13.19 18.29
N ASN A 308 16.23 13.55 19.22
CA ASN A 308 16.35 13.16 20.62
C ASN A 308 16.13 11.65 20.79
N THR A 309 15.16 11.08 20.09
CA THR A 309 14.89 9.64 20.06
C THR A 309 16.09 8.86 19.51
N ALA A 310 16.67 9.33 18.40
CA ALA A 310 17.87 8.75 17.82
C ALA A 310 19.06 8.75 18.79
N LYS A 311 19.24 9.84 19.53
CA LYS A 311 20.26 9.95 20.60
C LYS A 311 19.99 8.96 21.74
N HIS A 312 18.74 8.80 22.16
CA HIS A 312 18.37 7.86 23.22
C HIS A 312 18.73 6.41 22.87
N PHE A 313 18.45 5.99 21.63
CA PHE A 313 18.76 4.64 21.15
C PHE A 313 20.17 4.49 20.54
N SER A 314 21.00 5.54 20.60
CA SER A 314 22.35 5.54 20.00
C SER A 314 22.37 5.09 18.53
N SER A 315 21.37 5.52 17.76
CA SER A 315 21.26 5.21 16.33
C SER A 315 22.20 6.10 15.50
N GLU A 316 22.62 5.64 14.32
CA GLU A 316 23.34 6.46 13.35
C GLU A 316 22.34 7.35 12.62
N HIS A 317 22.20 8.60 13.09
CA HIS A 317 21.13 9.50 12.65
C HIS A 317 21.56 10.39 11.48
N HIS A 318 20.71 10.44 10.45
CA HIS A 318 20.89 11.25 9.27
C HIS A 318 19.70 12.19 9.08
N GLU A 319 20.02 13.45 8.82
CA GLU A 319 19.04 14.54 8.76
C GLU A 319 19.08 15.19 7.37
N VAL A 320 17.91 15.42 6.78
CA VAL A 320 17.76 16.22 5.55
C VAL A 320 16.77 17.35 5.79
N LEU A 321 17.15 18.58 5.42
CA LEU A 321 16.26 19.73 5.43
C LEU A 321 15.75 19.97 4.01
N VAL A 322 14.44 20.09 3.86
CA VAL A 322 13.75 20.33 2.59
C VAL A 322 13.32 21.79 2.51
N SER A 323 13.76 22.48 1.47
CA SER A 323 13.34 23.85 1.16
C SER A 323 12.13 23.88 0.22
N ALA A 324 11.48 25.04 0.11
CA ALA A 324 10.42 25.25 -0.89
C ALA A 324 10.92 25.07 -2.34
N THR A 325 12.17 25.45 -2.60
CA THR A 325 12.82 25.29 -3.91
C THR A 325 13.04 23.81 -4.24
N ASP A 326 13.38 22.98 -3.26
CA ASP A 326 13.49 21.52 -3.46
C ASP A 326 12.14 20.92 -3.86
N VAL A 327 11.05 21.33 -3.21
CA VAL A 327 9.70 20.89 -3.57
C VAL A 327 9.36 21.30 -5.01
N GLN A 328 9.60 22.57 -5.36
CA GLN A 328 9.33 23.07 -6.71
C GLN A 328 10.13 22.33 -7.79
N ASN A 329 11.43 22.10 -7.55
CA ASN A 329 12.32 21.45 -8.51
C ASN A 329 12.01 19.97 -8.72
N ASN A 330 11.42 19.30 -7.73
CA ASN A 330 11.10 17.87 -7.81
C ASN A 330 9.62 17.59 -8.12
N PHE A 331 8.77 18.62 -8.24
CA PHE A 331 7.32 18.46 -8.39
C PHE A 331 6.92 17.58 -9.59
N GLU A 332 7.54 17.80 -10.75
CA GLU A 332 7.26 16.99 -11.95
C GLU A 332 7.64 15.52 -11.74
N SER A 333 8.79 15.26 -11.09
CA SER A 333 9.23 13.89 -10.77
C SER A 333 8.26 13.21 -9.81
N VAL A 334 7.80 13.93 -8.78
CA VAL A 334 6.81 13.43 -7.82
C VAL A 334 5.52 13.03 -8.53
N VAL A 335 4.98 13.90 -9.40
CA VAL A 335 3.76 13.61 -10.15
C VAL A 335 3.95 12.41 -11.09
N LEU A 336 5.09 12.33 -11.79
CA LEU A 336 5.39 11.23 -12.69
C LEU A 336 5.46 9.86 -11.98
N HIS A 337 6.02 9.83 -10.77
CA HIS A 337 6.19 8.60 -10.02
C HIS A 337 4.98 8.23 -9.15
N ALA A 338 4.18 9.21 -8.74
CA ALA A 338 2.88 8.96 -8.11
C ALA A 338 2.00 8.08 -9.01
N ASP A 339 2.03 8.31 -10.33
CA ASP A 339 1.47 7.42 -11.37
C ASP A 339 -0.05 7.13 -11.22
N ASP A 340 -0.71 7.82 -10.30
CA ASP A 340 -2.12 7.78 -9.94
C ASP A 340 -2.52 9.15 -9.33
N LEU A 341 -3.82 9.40 -9.16
CA LEU A 341 -4.33 10.61 -8.52
C LEU A 341 -4.42 10.41 -7.00
N VAL A 342 -3.40 10.87 -6.30
CA VAL A 342 -3.33 10.92 -4.83
C VAL A 342 -2.85 12.31 -4.40
N CYS A 343 -3.66 13.02 -3.63
CA CYS A 343 -3.40 14.37 -3.15
C CYS A 343 -2.91 14.33 -1.70
N ASN A 344 -1.66 13.91 -1.55
CA ASN A 344 -0.96 13.94 -0.27
C ASN A 344 0.24 14.90 -0.35
N HIS A 345 0.16 16.01 0.37
CA HIS A 345 1.16 17.08 0.36
C HIS A 345 2.52 16.65 0.93
N THR A 346 2.62 15.48 1.57
CA THR A 346 3.88 14.91 2.07
C THR A 346 4.66 14.10 1.00
N GLN A 347 4.10 13.91 -0.20
CA GLN A 347 4.79 13.20 -1.28
C GLN A 347 6.15 13.83 -1.64
N PRO A 348 6.28 15.16 -1.84
CA PRO A 348 7.58 15.76 -2.16
C PRO A 348 8.63 15.60 -1.07
N THR A 349 8.23 15.68 0.21
CA THR A 349 9.14 15.50 1.33
C THR A 349 9.58 14.06 1.46
N MET A 350 8.68 13.10 1.24
CA MET A 350 9.01 11.67 1.23
C MET A 350 9.94 11.30 0.08
N HIS A 351 9.71 11.85 -1.11
CA HIS A 351 10.61 11.67 -2.25
C HIS A 351 12.02 12.22 -1.96
N ALA A 352 12.12 13.41 -1.36
CA ALA A 352 13.40 13.97 -0.94
C ALA A 352 14.11 13.09 0.11
N LEU A 353 13.35 12.61 1.11
CA LEU A 353 13.85 11.71 2.14
C LEU A 353 14.35 10.38 1.56
N ALA A 354 13.61 9.79 0.63
CA ALA A 354 14.00 8.54 -0.03
C ALA A 354 15.27 8.69 -0.86
N LYS A 355 15.37 9.76 -1.66
CA LYS A 355 16.57 10.10 -2.42
C LYS A 355 17.80 10.32 -1.53
N PHE A 356 17.59 10.89 -0.35
CA PHE A 356 18.64 11.06 0.65
C PHE A 356 19.06 9.71 1.27
N ALA A 357 18.11 8.91 1.73
CA ALA A 357 18.36 7.60 2.34
C ALA A 357 19.05 6.62 1.39
N LYS A 358 18.74 6.67 0.08
CA LYS A 358 19.35 5.81 -0.96
C LYS A 358 20.88 5.87 -0.97
N GLN A 359 21.46 6.98 -0.55
CA GLN A 359 22.91 7.17 -0.53
C GLN A 359 23.61 6.25 0.49
N LYS A 360 22.83 5.60 1.37
CA LYS A 360 23.31 4.81 2.50
C LYS A 360 22.68 3.42 2.59
N VAL A 361 21.39 3.30 2.27
CA VAL A 361 20.62 2.06 2.44
C VAL A 361 19.77 1.74 1.21
N ASP A 362 19.51 0.45 1.01
CA ASP A 362 18.64 -0.06 -0.05
C ASP A 362 17.24 -0.39 0.45
N VAL A 363 17.10 -0.68 1.75
CA VAL A 363 15.82 -1.02 2.41
C VAL A 363 15.57 -0.06 3.55
N VAL A 364 14.33 0.39 3.71
CA VAL A 364 13.92 1.25 4.84
C VAL A 364 12.60 0.75 5.40
N LEU A 365 12.54 0.59 6.72
CA LEU A 365 11.30 0.33 7.45
C LEU A 365 10.57 1.64 7.74
N THR A 366 9.24 1.58 7.80
CA THR A 366 8.37 2.71 8.16
C THR A 366 7.34 2.26 9.20
N GLY A 367 6.80 3.23 9.94
CA GLY A 367 5.75 3.01 10.95
C GLY A 367 4.32 3.11 10.40
N ASP A 368 4.13 3.10 9.08
CA ASP A 368 2.79 3.23 8.48
C ASP A 368 1.90 2.03 8.89
N GLY A 369 0.63 2.29 9.20
CA GLY A 369 -0.33 1.28 9.67
C GLY A 369 -0.51 1.23 11.19
N GLY A 370 0.34 1.91 11.97
CA GLY A 370 0.23 1.96 13.43
C GLY A 370 -1.09 2.57 13.90
N ASP A 371 -1.45 3.72 13.34
CA ASP A 371 -2.68 4.44 13.67
C ASP A 371 -3.95 3.62 13.35
N GLU A 372 -4.01 2.95 12.21
CA GLU A 372 -5.18 2.16 11.81
C GLU A 372 -5.36 0.90 12.67
N ILE A 373 -4.26 0.26 13.10
CA ILE A 373 -4.29 -0.94 13.93
C ILE A 373 -4.60 -0.58 15.40
N PHE A 374 -4.03 0.50 15.93
CA PHE A 374 -4.14 0.89 17.34
C PHE A 374 -5.12 2.02 17.63
N ALA A 375 -5.91 2.43 16.63
CA ALA A 375 -6.86 3.53 16.72
C ALA A 375 -6.21 4.87 17.12
N GLY A 376 -5.10 5.23 16.49
CA GLY A 376 -4.29 6.40 16.82
C GLY A 376 -4.84 7.76 16.34
N TYR A 377 -5.70 7.79 15.31
CA TYR A 377 -6.30 9.04 14.83
C TYR A 377 -7.42 9.58 15.75
N ASP A 378 -7.47 10.90 15.92
CA ASP A 378 -8.52 11.62 16.66
C ASP A 378 -9.95 11.25 16.22
N ARG A 379 -10.12 10.93 14.92
CA ARG A 379 -11.42 10.51 14.38
C ARG A 379 -11.95 9.23 15.02
N TYR A 380 -11.08 8.30 15.40
CA TYR A 380 -11.48 7.07 16.08
C TYR A 380 -11.93 7.34 17.51
N TYR A 381 -11.20 8.19 18.24
CA TYR A 381 -11.61 8.61 19.59
C TYR A 381 -12.96 9.30 19.56
N LEU A 382 -13.15 10.23 18.63
CA LEU A 382 -14.43 10.93 18.46
C LEU A 382 -15.55 9.96 18.08
N ASN A 383 -15.30 9.01 17.18
CA ASN A 383 -16.30 8.02 16.79
C ASN A 383 -16.67 7.08 17.95
N ALA A 384 -15.70 6.63 18.75
CA ALA A 384 -15.94 5.80 19.92
C ALA A 384 -16.75 6.54 20.99
N MET A 385 -16.51 7.85 21.16
CA MET A 385 -17.35 8.71 22.00
C MET A 385 -18.78 8.79 21.46
N LEU A 386 -18.96 8.93 20.14
CA LEU A 386 -20.28 8.95 19.50
C LEU A 386 -21.02 7.62 19.68
N ASP A 387 -20.35 6.47 19.53
CA ASP A 387 -20.95 5.15 19.74
C ASP A 387 -21.50 4.99 21.16
N LYS A 388 -20.74 5.43 22.18
CA LYS A 388 -21.22 5.47 23.57
C LYS A 388 -22.44 6.38 23.74
N MET A 389 -22.44 7.54 23.10
CA MET A 389 -23.58 8.47 23.17
C MET A 389 -24.81 7.96 22.43
N GLN A 390 -24.67 7.08 21.44
CA GLN A 390 -25.79 6.46 20.73
C GLN A 390 -26.53 5.40 21.54
N MET A 391 -25.95 4.93 22.64
CA MET A 391 -26.67 4.12 23.64
C MET A 391 -27.82 4.90 24.30
N ILE A 392 -27.77 6.24 24.27
CA ILE A 392 -28.86 7.09 24.72
C ILE A 392 -30.03 6.99 23.73
N PRO A 393 -31.27 6.74 24.17
CA PRO A 393 -32.43 6.62 23.30
C PRO A 393 -32.58 7.81 22.34
N ARG A 394 -32.98 7.52 21.09
CA ARG A 394 -33.01 8.49 19.99
C ARG A 394 -33.75 9.78 20.34
N PHE A 395 -34.87 9.71 21.08
CA PHE A 395 -35.65 10.89 21.48
C PHE A 395 -34.89 11.83 22.44
N ALA A 396 -34.01 11.29 23.29
CA ALA A 396 -33.23 12.06 24.25
C ALA A 396 -31.96 12.68 23.62
N ARG A 397 -31.42 12.08 22.56
CA ARG A 397 -30.27 12.63 21.82
C ARG A 397 -30.66 13.51 20.62
N LYS A 398 -31.75 13.20 19.92
CA LYS A 398 -32.22 13.93 18.73
C LYS A 398 -33.29 14.96 19.08
N ASN A 399 -32.91 15.99 19.83
CA ASN A 399 -33.82 17.10 20.17
C ASN A 399 -33.14 18.48 20.05
N ILE A 400 -33.96 19.54 20.12
CA ILE A 400 -33.52 20.94 19.97
C ILE A 400 -32.60 21.36 21.10
N ILE A 401 -32.78 20.82 22.31
CA ILE A 401 -31.96 21.15 23.49
C ILE A 401 -30.53 20.63 23.27
N THR A 402 -30.36 19.35 22.93
CA THR A 402 -29.05 18.76 22.61
C THR A 402 -28.40 19.43 21.41
N LYS A 403 -29.18 19.76 20.37
CA LYS A 403 -28.68 20.51 19.20
C LYS A 403 -28.17 21.89 19.61
N SER A 404 -28.91 22.60 20.47
CA SER A 404 -28.54 23.93 20.96
C SER A 404 -27.30 23.85 21.85
N LEU A 405 -27.26 22.94 22.82
CA LEU A 405 -26.13 22.72 23.71
C LEU A 405 -24.82 22.44 22.94
N LEU A 406 -24.85 21.52 21.96
CA LEU A 406 -23.68 21.20 21.14
C LEU A 406 -23.31 22.33 20.18
N SER A 407 -24.27 23.15 19.74
CA SER A 407 -24.00 24.33 18.91
C SER A 407 -23.33 25.46 19.68
N VAL A 408 -23.63 25.63 20.97
CA VAL A 408 -23.04 26.66 21.85
C VAL A 408 -21.55 26.41 22.10
N ILE A 409 -21.13 25.15 22.11
CA ILE A 409 -19.71 24.77 22.23
C ILE A 409 -19.01 24.60 20.87
N ASN A 410 -19.59 25.15 19.80
CA ASN A 410 -19.07 25.12 18.43
C ASN A 410 -18.87 23.70 17.84
N LYS A 411 -19.64 22.71 18.33
CA LYS A 411 -19.59 21.29 17.92
C LYS A 411 -20.81 20.88 17.09
N LYS A 412 -21.23 21.71 16.12
CA LYS A 412 -22.39 21.41 15.25
C LYS A 412 -22.20 20.11 14.44
N ASP A 413 -20.99 19.88 13.95
CA ASP A 413 -20.64 18.68 13.17
C ASP A 413 -20.77 17.40 14.00
N ILE A 414 -20.57 17.46 15.33
CA ILE A 414 -20.71 16.32 16.24
C ILE A 414 -22.19 15.94 16.43
N TYR A 415 -23.11 16.91 16.47
CA TYR A 415 -24.55 16.60 16.55
C TYR A 415 -25.03 15.89 15.28
N HIS A 416 -24.53 16.28 14.10
CA HIS A 416 -24.86 15.60 12.85
C HIS A 416 -24.40 14.14 12.90
N LYS A 417 -23.10 13.92 13.12
CA LYS A 417 -22.47 12.59 13.18
C LYS A 417 -23.09 11.67 14.23
N LEU A 418 -23.47 12.22 15.40
CA LEU A 418 -24.17 11.48 16.45
C LEU A 418 -25.49 10.86 16.00
N ASN A 419 -26.17 11.47 15.04
CA ASN A 419 -27.50 11.05 14.61
C ASN A 419 -27.50 10.13 13.39
N ILE A 420 -26.31 9.76 12.88
CA ILE A 420 -26.12 8.83 11.77
C ILE A 420 -26.06 7.40 12.30
N GLU A 421 -26.96 6.55 11.81
CA GLU A 421 -27.14 5.18 12.33
C GLU A 421 -26.37 4.14 11.50
N ARG A 422 -26.20 4.36 10.19
CA ARG A 422 -25.43 3.45 9.33
C ARG A 422 -23.92 3.74 9.50
N PRO A 423 -23.08 2.73 9.76
CA PRO A 423 -21.64 2.92 9.86
C PRO A 423 -21.00 3.51 8.60
N VAL A 424 -21.46 3.13 7.40
CA VAL A 424 -20.96 3.64 6.12
C VAL A 424 -21.23 5.14 5.95
N ASP A 425 -22.46 5.59 6.19
CA ASP A 425 -22.82 7.02 6.16
C ASP A 425 -21.98 7.84 7.16
N ARG A 426 -21.61 7.25 8.30
CA ARG A 426 -20.78 7.94 9.29
C ARG A 426 -19.31 7.99 8.87
N PHE A 427 -18.81 6.91 8.29
CA PHE A 427 -17.48 6.86 7.69
C PHE A 427 -17.32 7.98 6.66
N GLU A 428 -18.30 8.18 5.78
CA GLU A 428 -18.31 9.25 4.79
C GLU A 428 -18.14 10.63 5.42
N GLU A 429 -18.87 10.92 6.50
CA GLU A 429 -18.79 12.19 7.21
C GLU A 429 -17.46 12.44 7.93
N PHE A 430 -16.68 11.39 8.17
CA PHE A 430 -15.32 11.51 8.69
C PHE A 430 -14.27 11.69 7.58
N MET A 431 -14.49 11.09 6.41
CA MET A 431 -13.45 10.93 5.40
C MET A 431 -13.62 11.82 4.17
N LEU A 432 -14.86 12.18 3.80
CA LEU A 432 -15.12 12.91 2.57
C LEU A 432 -14.94 14.42 2.77
N GLN A 433 -14.42 15.08 1.74
CA GLN A 433 -14.45 16.54 1.62
C GLN A 433 -15.91 17.03 1.57
N LYS A 434 -16.17 18.19 2.17
CA LYS A 434 -17.53 18.75 2.26
C LYS A 434 -18.02 19.23 0.89
N GLU A 435 -19.26 18.89 0.54
CA GLU A 435 -19.87 19.27 -0.75
C GLU A 435 -19.94 20.79 -0.98
N ASP A 436 -20.08 21.58 0.08
CA ASP A 436 -20.08 23.05 -0.01
C ASP A 436 -18.72 23.62 -0.44
N MET A 437 -17.64 22.85 -0.26
CA MET A 437 -16.30 23.16 -0.76
C MET A 437 -16.13 22.67 -2.20
N ILE A 438 -16.50 21.42 -2.48
CA ILE A 438 -16.33 20.79 -3.80
C ILE A 438 -17.12 21.53 -4.88
N SER A 439 -18.39 21.86 -4.60
CA SER A 439 -19.28 22.55 -5.54
C SER A 439 -18.81 23.95 -5.95
N ARG A 440 -17.84 24.55 -5.23
CA ARG A 440 -17.26 25.87 -5.58
C ARG A 440 -16.32 25.81 -6.78
N PHE A 441 -15.74 24.64 -7.06
CA PHE A 441 -14.74 24.50 -8.13
C PHE A 441 -15.06 23.38 -9.13
N LEU A 442 -15.83 22.37 -8.74
CA LEU A 442 -16.24 21.30 -9.64
C LEU A 442 -17.51 21.70 -10.41
N ASN A 443 -17.47 21.58 -11.75
CA ASN A 443 -18.61 21.89 -12.61
C ASN A 443 -19.83 21.03 -12.20
N PRO A 444 -21.04 21.61 -12.06
CA PRO A 444 -22.26 20.87 -11.67
C PRO A 444 -22.58 19.63 -12.52
N GLU A 445 -22.24 19.63 -13.81
CA GLU A 445 -22.45 18.46 -14.69
C GLU A 445 -21.57 17.27 -14.30
N PHE A 446 -20.40 17.56 -13.72
CA PHE A 446 -19.47 16.56 -13.24
C PHE A 446 -19.64 16.28 -11.75
N ASN A 447 -20.15 17.22 -10.95
CA ASN A 447 -20.25 17.07 -9.50
C ASN A 447 -21.44 16.18 -9.09
N GLN A 448 -21.21 14.87 -9.01
CA GLN A 448 -22.25 13.89 -8.68
C GLN A 448 -21.94 13.22 -7.34
N ASN A 449 -22.52 13.76 -6.25
CA ASN A 449 -22.29 13.23 -4.91
C ASN A 449 -22.75 11.77 -4.74
N SER A 450 -23.86 11.40 -5.36
CA SER A 450 -24.40 10.03 -5.31
C SER A 450 -23.40 8.98 -5.77
N VAL A 451 -22.48 9.31 -6.69
CA VAL A 451 -21.48 8.35 -7.21
C VAL A 451 -20.58 7.81 -6.10
N THR A 452 -20.19 8.65 -5.15
CA THR A 452 -19.29 8.22 -4.05
C THR A 452 -20.05 7.40 -3.02
N HIS A 453 -21.29 7.79 -2.72
CA HIS A 453 -22.20 7.01 -1.87
C HIS A 453 -22.47 5.62 -2.47
N ASP A 454 -22.84 5.55 -3.75
CA ASP A 454 -23.11 4.29 -4.46
C ASP A 454 -21.88 3.40 -4.52
N PHE A 455 -20.68 3.98 -4.69
CA PHE A 455 -19.42 3.26 -4.66
C PHE A 455 -19.16 2.60 -3.30
N LEU A 456 -19.32 3.35 -2.21
CA LEU A 456 -19.10 2.85 -0.85
C LEU A 456 -20.18 1.85 -0.45
N ASP A 457 -21.43 2.13 -0.77
CA ASP A 457 -22.52 1.18 -0.58
C ASP A 457 -22.22 -0.11 -1.34
N LYS A 458 -21.79 -0.07 -2.61
CA LYS A 458 -21.41 -1.30 -3.32
C LYS A 458 -20.21 -2.02 -2.68
N LYS A 459 -19.19 -1.27 -2.23
CA LYS A 459 -17.99 -1.82 -1.58
C LYS A 459 -18.33 -2.53 -0.27
N PHE A 460 -19.31 -2.03 0.48
CA PHE A 460 -19.67 -2.55 1.80
C PHE A 460 -21.02 -3.31 1.85
N SER A 461 -21.81 -3.37 0.77
CA SER A 461 -23.13 -4.04 0.76
C SER A 461 -23.12 -5.44 0.15
N ASN A 462 -22.03 -5.88 -0.48
CA ASN A 462 -21.94 -7.20 -1.09
C ASN A 462 -21.02 -8.15 -0.29
N PRO A 463 -21.49 -8.67 0.86
CA PRO A 463 -20.79 -9.69 1.60
C PRO A 463 -21.04 -11.03 0.94
N SER A 464 -20.46 -11.29 -0.23
CA SER A 464 -20.64 -12.59 -0.86
C SER A 464 -20.04 -13.74 -0.03
N ASN A 465 -19.35 -13.48 1.11
CA ASN A 465 -18.99 -14.45 2.16
C ASN A 465 -18.48 -13.84 3.51
N PHE A 466 -18.88 -12.64 3.95
CA PHE A 466 -18.25 -12.03 5.16
C PHE A 466 -19.11 -11.06 5.98
N VAL A 467 -18.75 -10.85 7.24
CA VAL A 467 -19.47 -9.96 8.17
C VAL A 467 -18.64 -8.71 8.40
N LEU A 468 -19.17 -7.55 8.01
CA LEU A 468 -18.59 -6.25 8.36
C LEU A 468 -18.76 -5.98 9.85
N PRO A 469 -17.84 -5.24 10.50
CA PRO A 469 -18.00 -4.85 11.89
C PRO A 469 -19.31 -4.07 12.08
N LYS A 470 -20.15 -4.51 13.01
CA LYS A 470 -21.39 -3.81 13.38
C LYS A 470 -21.12 -2.56 14.21
N ASP A 471 -20.03 -2.58 14.97
CA ASP A 471 -19.54 -1.44 15.72
C ASP A 471 -18.98 -0.38 14.77
N SER A 472 -19.46 0.86 14.88
CA SER A 472 -19.09 1.92 13.94
C SER A 472 -17.60 2.28 14.02
N THR A 473 -16.97 2.14 15.19
CA THR A 473 -15.55 2.44 15.37
C THR A 473 -14.69 1.36 14.71
N LYS A 474 -15.00 0.08 14.95
CA LYS A 474 -14.36 -1.03 14.24
C LYS A 474 -14.59 -0.94 12.72
N PHE A 475 -15.77 -0.51 12.29
CA PHE A 475 -16.07 -0.30 10.87
C PHE A 475 -15.19 0.82 10.27
N LEU A 476 -15.03 1.94 10.97
CA LEU A 476 -14.18 3.05 10.55
C LEU A 476 -12.71 2.62 10.45
N MET A 477 -12.20 1.88 11.45
CA MET A 477 -10.84 1.32 11.42
C MET A 477 -10.65 0.32 10.27
N TYR A 478 -11.60 -0.60 10.09
CA TYR A 478 -11.56 -1.56 8.97
C TYR A 478 -11.59 -0.86 7.61
N SER A 479 -12.40 0.18 7.47
CA SER A 479 -12.51 0.95 6.22
C SER A 479 -11.23 1.71 5.89
N ASP A 480 -10.53 2.24 6.91
CA ASP A 480 -9.22 2.85 6.74
C ASP A 480 -8.14 1.82 6.36
N LEU A 481 -8.13 0.64 7.00
CA LEU A 481 -7.21 -0.46 6.65
C LEU A 481 -7.36 -0.92 5.20
N CYS A 482 -8.59 -0.98 4.69
CA CYS A 482 -8.91 -1.41 3.31
C CYS A 482 -9.12 -0.23 2.33
N GLY A 483 -8.66 0.96 2.71
CA GLY A 483 -8.88 2.21 1.98
C GLY A 483 -7.73 3.18 2.18
N TRP A 484 -7.87 4.12 3.13
CA TRP A 484 -6.88 5.17 3.40
C TRP A 484 -5.43 4.66 3.53
N LEU A 485 -5.20 3.62 4.35
CA LEU A 485 -3.87 3.06 4.55
C LEU A 485 -3.28 2.56 3.23
N LEU A 486 -4.08 1.86 2.44
CA LEU A 486 -3.67 1.21 1.20
C LEU A 486 -3.43 2.21 0.06
N ASP A 487 -4.47 2.98 -0.26
CA ASP A 487 -4.55 3.77 -1.47
C ASP A 487 -3.96 5.19 -1.30
N ASP A 488 -3.69 5.63 -0.06
CA ASP A 488 -2.95 6.86 0.23
C ASP A 488 -1.58 6.57 0.89
N ALA A 489 -1.55 6.08 2.13
CA ALA A 489 -0.32 6.05 2.94
C ALA A 489 0.76 5.08 2.41
N LEU A 490 0.40 3.81 2.20
CA LEU A 490 1.27 2.77 1.65
C LEU A 490 1.59 3.03 0.18
N ASN A 491 0.61 3.54 -0.60
CA ASN A 491 0.83 3.94 -1.98
C ASN A 491 1.90 5.04 -2.07
N ARG A 492 1.75 6.13 -1.30
CA ARG A 492 2.76 7.19 -1.17
C ARG A 492 4.11 6.60 -0.78
N GLY A 493 4.10 5.71 0.22
CA GLY A 493 5.27 5.03 0.72
C GLY A 493 6.04 4.32 -0.37
N ASP A 494 5.38 3.43 -1.13
CA ASP A 494 5.97 2.74 -2.28
C ASP A 494 6.38 3.78 -3.34
N ARG A 495 5.45 4.54 -3.93
CA ARG A 495 5.73 5.41 -5.08
C ARG A 495 6.87 6.40 -4.85
N MET A 496 6.88 7.09 -3.71
CA MET A 496 7.89 8.11 -3.43
C MET A 496 9.24 7.51 -3.05
N SER A 497 9.23 6.32 -2.46
CA SER A 497 10.49 5.63 -2.21
C SER A 497 11.07 5.00 -3.47
N MET A 498 10.29 4.71 -4.51
CA MET A 498 10.81 4.18 -5.78
C MET A 498 11.19 5.26 -6.82
N ALA A 499 10.93 6.54 -6.54
CA ALA A 499 11.01 7.67 -7.48
C ALA A 499 12.41 8.25 -7.75
#